data_AF-A0A8S1F726-F1
#
_entry.id   AF-A0A8S1F726-F1
#
_cell.length_a   1.000
_cell.length_b   1.000
_cell.length_c   1.000
_cell.angle_alpha   90.00
_cell.angle_beta   90.00
_cell.angle_gamma   90.00
#
_symmetry.space_group_name_H-M   'P 1'
#
loop_
_entity.id
_entity.type
_entity.pdbx_description
1 polymer ?
#
loop_
_entity_poly.entity_id
_entity_poly.type
_entity_poly.pdbx_seq_one_letter_code
_entity_poly.pdbx_strand_id
1 'polypeptide(L)'
;MPPNRSSRSPSYDSCPSASSPERRGALFMILLNAFVIGVVALTWCLSTQFSKTALNFDTKHFNAPYFMMWFNTNLMMTCFPVFLIYEKSRSSKSLAKIFEECQRPYGLNQKLTPITLIKYVLPFLIFWVGANYPYVRALLLIAPSIATSISACNAAFVYVLAIFMLNDRLHLMKIFSVVLAIAGVVVISLDNELKIEWLGVFLAFVSAFMAAVYKVSFKRIIGNASLGEVSLFMTCLGAINFVFNWIPPLILVLTGVETLQFAYAPWLPMIGAALLSMAFNFTINFGIALLNPLVISVGMLCGIPLNTVIDILFRGLEATPLFMIGTGLVIVSFLFIIIPYDKIRFFDFASRRECEKSAL
;
A
#
# COMPACT_ATOMS: atom_id res chain seq x y z
N MET A 1 41.15 -38.58 -54.20
CA MET A 1 40.30 -39.44 -53.33
C MET A 1 40.60 -39.10 -51.88
N PRO A 2 39.62 -38.67 -51.06
CA PRO A 2 39.74 -38.51 -49.60
C PRO A 2 39.64 -39.90 -48.91
N PRO A 3 40.09 -40.11 -47.65
CA PRO A 3 39.46 -39.62 -46.41
C PRO A 3 40.52 -39.20 -45.35
N ASN A 4 40.27 -38.69 -44.13
CA ASN A 4 39.16 -38.86 -43.22
C ASN A 4 39.13 -37.68 -42.22
N ARG A 5 37.94 -37.11 -42.00
CA ARG A 5 37.65 -36.16 -40.92
C ARG A 5 37.64 -36.91 -39.59
N SER A 6 38.47 -36.52 -38.62
CA SER A 6 38.18 -36.79 -37.21
C SER A 6 37.45 -35.57 -36.62
N SER A 7 36.15 -35.75 -36.47
CA SER A 7 35.23 -34.91 -35.72
C SER A 7 35.72 -34.71 -34.29
N ARG A 8 36.20 -33.51 -33.95
CA ARG A 8 36.16 -33.05 -32.55
C ARG A 8 34.71 -32.65 -32.26
N SER A 9 34.00 -33.50 -31.53
CA SER A 9 32.77 -33.13 -30.84
C SER A 9 33.08 -31.96 -29.88
N PRO A 10 32.25 -30.91 -29.83
CA PRO A 10 32.24 -30.02 -28.68
C PRO A 10 31.69 -30.84 -27.51
N SER A 11 32.50 -30.99 -26.48
CA SER A 11 32.10 -31.53 -25.18
C SER A 11 30.93 -30.70 -24.64
N TYR A 12 29.71 -31.19 -24.80
CA TYR A 12 28.54 -30.73 -24.07
C TYR A 12 28.62 -31.30 -22.66
N ASP A 13 29.53 -30.78 -21.83
CA ASP A 13 29.51 -31.03 -20.40
C ASP A 13 30.20 -29.88 -19.69
N SER A 14 29.40 -28.89 -19.30
CA SER A 14 29.46 -28.18 -18.02
C SER A 14 28.59 -26.92 -18.10
N CYS A 15 27.27 -27.08 -18.03
CA CYS A 15 26.50 -26.07 -17.31
C CYS A 15 27.05 -26.09 -15.88
N PRO A 16 27.55 -24.97 -15.32
CA PRO A 16 27.93 -24.97 -13.92
C PRO A 16 26.66 -25.26 -13.13
N SER A 17 26.56 -26.46 -12.57
CA SER A 17 25.55 -26.77 -11.55
C SER A 17 25.71 -25.72 -10.47
N ALA A 18 24.71 -24.84 -10.34
CA ALA A 18 24.71 -23.76 -9.37
C ALA A 18 25.12 -24.33 -8.01
N SER A 19 26.16 -23.75 -7.42
CA SER A 19 26.76 -24.26 -6.20
C SER A 19 25.69 -24.38 -5.10
N SER A 20 25.75 -25.42 -4.26
CA SER A 20 24.76 -25.65 -3.19
C SER A 20 24.52 -24.43 -2.25
N PRO A 21 25.46 -23.50 -2.01
CA PRO A 21 25.22 -22.25 -1.29
C PRO A 21 24.34 -21.25 -2.07
N GLU A 22 24.52 -21.12 -3.38
CA GLU A 22 23.71 -20.23 -4.24
C GLU A 22 22.26 -20.71 -4.33
N ARG A 23 22.06 -22.03 -4.42
CA ARG A 23 20.71 -22.63 -4.43
C ARG A 23 20.00 -22.47 -3.09
N ARG A 24 20.72 -22.56 -1.97
CA ARG A 24 20.18 -22.29 -0.62
C ARG A 24 19.84 -20.81 -0.42
N GLY A 25 20.68 -19.90 -0.92
CA GLY A 25 20.39 -18.47 -0.92
C GLY A 25 19.16 -18.08 -1.76
N ALA A 26 19.03 -18.68 -2.95
CA ALA A 26 17.87 -18.47 -3.81
C ALA A 26 16.57 -18.99 -3.18
N LEU A 27 16.58 -20.20 -2.61
CA LEU A 27 15.42 -20.77 -1.91
C LEU A 27 15.01 -19.91 -0.71
N PHE A 28 15.99 -19.46 0.08
CA PHE A 28 15.74 -18.57 1.21
C PHE A 28 15.07 -17.26 0.77
N MET A 29 15.56 -16.63 -0.30
CA MET A 29 14.96 -15.40 -0.84
C MET A 29 13.53 -15.61 -1.35
N ILE A 30 13.25 -16.74 -2.00
CA ILE A 30 11.90 -17.10 -2.45
C ILE A 30 10.96 -17.26 -1.25
N LEU A 31 11.39 -18.02 -0.23
CA LEU A 31 10.60 -18.24 0.98
C LEU A 31 10.38 -16.92 1.75
N LEU A 32 11.39 -16.06 1.83
CA LEU A 32 11.29 -14.74 2.44
C LEU A 32 10.30 -13.85 1.70
N ASN A 33 10.35 -13.80 0.36
CA ASN A 33 9.39 -13.05 -0.45
C ASN A 33 7.96 -13.56 -0.24
N ALA A 34 7.75 -14.89 -0.28
CA ALA A 34 6.45 -15.50 -0.05
C ALA A 34 5.91 -15.21 1.35
N PHE A 35 6.78 -15.28 2.36
CA PHE A 35 6.44 -14.94 3.74
C PHE A 35 6.01 -13.48 3.87
N VAL A 36 6.78 -12.54 3.30
CA VAL A 36 6.43 -11.11 3.36
C VAL A 36 5.13 -10.82 2.60
N ILE A 37 4.89 -11.44 1.44
CA ILE A 37 3.60 -11.35 0.72
C ILE A 37 2.44 -11.77 1.63
N GLY A 38 2.59 -12.92 2.29
CA GLY A 38 1.59 -13.44 3.23
C GLY A 38 1.34 -12.48 4.40
N VAL A 39 2.40 -11.95 5.01
CA VAL A 39 2.29 -10.98 6.12
C VAL A 39 1.60 -9.70 5.68
N VAL A 40 1.96 -9.12 4.53
CA VAL A 40 1.31 -7.92 3.99
C VAL A 40 -0.18 -8.17 3.74
N ALA A 41 -0.52 -9.28 3.08
CA ALA A 41 -1.90 -9.64 2.78
C ALA A 41 -2.74 -9.81 4.06
N LEU A 42 -2.22 -10.56 5.03
CA LEU A 42 -2.88 -10.84 6.30
C LEU A 42 -3.04 -9.59 7.17
N THR A 43 -1.98 -8.81 7.35
CA THR A 43 -2.01 -7.61 8.21
C THR A 43 -2.95 -6.55 7.66
N TRP A 44 -2.94 -6.32 6.34
CA TRP A 44 -3.91 -5.43 5.69
C TRP A 44 -5.34 -5.93 5.86
N CYS A 45 -5.59 -7.19 5.50
CA CYS A 45 -6.92 -7.76 5.52
C CYS A 45 -7.51 -7.80 6.93
N LEU A 46 -6.78 -8.33 7.91
CA LEU A 46 -7.24 -8.40 9.28
C LEU A 46 -7.42 -7.01 9.89
N SER A 47 -6.57 -6.02 9.54
CA SER A 47 -6.75 -4.63 9.97
C SER A 47 -8.10 -4.08 9.52
N THR A 48 -8.46 -4.26 8.25
CA THR A 48 -9.76 -3.79 7.72
C THR A 48 -10.92 -4.57 8.34
N GLN A 49 -10.79 -5.88 8.49
CA GLN A 49 -11.83 -6.74 9.06
C GLN A 49 -12.10 -6.41 10.54
N PHE A 50 -11.05 -6.25 11.35
CA PHE A 50 -11.20 -5.82 12.73
C PHE A 50 -11.72 -4.39 12.84
N SER A 51 -11.39 -3.52 11.88
CA SER A 51 -11.99 -2.17 11.81
C SER A 51 -13.51 -2.23 11.62
N LYS A 52 -13.98 -3.03 10.65
CA LYS A 52 -15.41 -3.25 10.43
C LYS A 52 -16.06 -3.92 11.64
N THR A 53 -15.40 -4.87 12.29
CA THR A 53 -15.93 -5.55 13.48
C THR A 53 -16.05 -4.59 14.67
N ALA A 54 -15.06 -3.74 14.91
CA ALA A 54 -15.13 -2.71 15.94
C ALA A 54 -16.31 -1.76 15.72
N LEU A 55 -16.52 -1.33 14.47
CA LEU A 55 -17.60 -0.41 14.12
C LEU A 55 -19.00 -1.03 14.22
N ASN A 56 -19.11 -2.35 14.02
CA ASN A 56 -20.40 -3.06 14.07
C ASN A 56 -20.69 -3.76 15.41
N PHE A 57 -19.75 -3.74 16.36
CA PHE A 57 -19.88 -4.47 17.63
C PHE A 57 -21.03 -3.94 18.49
N ASP A 58 -21.13 -2.62 18.63
CA ASP A 58 -22.24 -1.96 19.32
C ASP A 58 -22.57 -0.65 18.61
N THR A 59 -23.38 -0.72 17.56
CA THR A 59 -23.77 0.44 16.75
C THR A 59 -24.58 1.47 17.53
N LYS A 60 -25.13 1.11 18.70
CA LYS A 60 -25.91 2.03 19.55
C LYS A 60 -25.02 2.86 20.48
N HIS A 61 -23.92 2.30 20.95
CA HIS A 61 -23.02 2.97 21.91
C HIS A 61 -21.67 3.37 21.30
N PHE A 62 -21.32 2.83 20.13
CA PHE A 62 -20.05 3.07 19.45
C PHE A 62 -20.22 3.17 17.90
N ASN A 63 -20.32 4.40 17.41
CA ASN A 63 -20.26 4.75 15.99
C ASN A 63 -19.33 5.96 15.83
N ALA A 64 -18.01 5.70 15.88
CA ALA A 64 -16.98 6.73 15.86
C ALA A 64 -15.84 6.40 14.87
N PRO A 65 -16.11 6.42 13.55
CA PRO A 65 -15.12 6.13 12.52
C PRO A 65 -13.91 7.09 12.55
N TYR A 66 -14.11 8.36 12.87
CA TYR A 66 -13.02 9.32 13.02
C TYR A 66 -12.14 8.99 14.23
N PHE A 67 -12.76 8.74 15.39
CA PHE A 67 -12.03 8.32 16.59
C PHE A 67 -11.18 7.07 16.34
N MET A 68 -11.74 6.09 15.61
CA MET A 68 -11.01 4.87 15.25
C MET A 68 -9.80 5.16 14.35
N MET A 69 -9.97 6.00 13.32
CA MET A 69 -8.89 6.44 12.45
C MET A 69 -7.80 7.20 13.21
N TRP A 70 -8.21 8.12 14.10
CA TRP A 70 -7.30 8.87 14.97
C TRP A 70 -6.49 7.94 15.87
N PHE A 71 -7.16 7.00 16.55
CA PHE A 71 -6.52 6.03 17.44
C PHE A 71 -5.52 5.15 16.71
N ASN A 72 -5.90 4.62 15.54
CA ASN A 72 -5.01 3.79 14.73
C ASN A 72 -3.76 4.56 14.27
N THR A 73 -3.94 5.79 13.79
CA THR A 73 -2.84 6.63 13.28
C THR A 73 -1.82 6.97 14.40
N ASN A 74 -2.24 7.03 15.67
CA ASN A 74 -1.33 7.29 16.78
C ASN A 74 -0.23 6.21 16.93
N LEU A 75 -0.51 4.95 16.60
CA LEU A 75 0.50 3.89 16.68
C LEU A 75 1.65 4.08 15.68
N MET A 76 1.48 4.92 14.65
CA MET A 76 2.54 5.27 13.72
C MET A 76 3.70 6.02 14.39
N MET A 77 3.50 6.60 15.59
CA MET A 77 4.58 7.19 16.39
C MET A 77 5.70 6.19 16.74
N THR A 78 5.39 4.88 16.67
CA THR A 78 6.37 3.82 16.96
C THR A 78 7.27 3.50 15.75
N CYS A 79 6.97 4.02 14.56
CA CYS A 79 7.68 3.70 13.32
C CYS A 79 9.20 3.95 13.40
N PHE A 80 9.59 5.13 13.83
CA PHE A 80 10.99 5.54 13.91
C PHE A 80 11.72 4.91 15.10
N PRO A 81 11.14 4.81 16.32
CA PRO A 81 11.75 4.04 17.41
C PRO A 81 12.10 2.60 17.03
N VAL A 82 11.20 1.89 16.33
CA VAL A 82 11.45 0.51 15.87
C VAL A 82 12.55 0.50 14.80
N PHE A 83 12.54 1.45 13.87
CA PHE A 83 13.61 1.61 12.88
C PHE A 83 14.98 1.84 13.55
N LEU A 84 15.05 2.68 14.59
CA LEU A 84 16.30 2.93 15.33
C LEU A 84 16.80 1.68 16.05
N ILE A 85 15.91 0.89 16.65
CA ILE A 85 16.27 -0.39 17.28
C ILE A 85 16.83 -1.35 16.24
N TYR A 86 16.19 -1.43 15.06
CA TYR A 86 16.66 -2.26 13.95
C TYR A 86 18.04 -1.83 13.44
N GLU A 87 18.24 -0.54 13.14
CA GLU A 87 19.53 -0.02 12.67
C GLU A 87 20.63 -0.18 13.72
N LYS A 88 20.33 0.05 15.01
CA LYS A 88 21.29 -0.17 16.10
C LYS A 88 21.66 -1.65 16.26
N SER A 89 20.73 -2.56 16.00
CA SER A 89 21.01 -4.00 16.00
C SER A 89 21.86 -4.45 14.82
N ARG A 90 21.85 -3.70 13.70
CA ARG A 90 22.58 -4.05 12.47
C ARG A 90 23.90 -3.29 12.32
N SER A 91 24.02 -2.11 12.92
CA SER A 91 25.15 -1.19 12.75
C SER A 91 25.61 -0.61 14.09
N SER A 92 26.92 -0.52 14.31
CA SER A 92 27.50 0.20 15.45
C SER A 92 27.48 1.73 15.31
N LYS A 93 26.70 2.28 14.36
CA LYS A 93 26.52 3.73 14.21
C LYS A 93 25.81 4.30 15.45
N SER A 94 26.25 5.49 15.88
CA SER A 94 25.56 6.25 16.93
C SER A 94 24.17 6.69 16.47
N LEU A 95 23.16 6.58 17.36
CA LEU A 95 21.77 6.97 17.10
C LEU A 95 21.64 8.43 16.63
N ALA A 96 22.49 9.32 17.14
CA ALA A 96 22.49 10.73 16.74
C ALA A 96 22.84 10.91 15.26
N LYS A 97 23.78 10.11 14.74
CA LYS A 97 24.20 10.18 13.34
C LYS A 97 23.14 9.60 12.39
N ILE A 98 22.46 8.53 12.80
CA ILE A 98 21.32 7.96 12.04
C ILE A 98 20.18 8.99 11.96
N PHE A 99 19.90 9.67 13.08
CA PHE A 99 18.88 10.71 13.13
C PHE A 99 19.22 11.92 12.24
N GLU A 100 20.48 12.36 12.26
CA GLU A 100 20.99 13.43 11.38
C GLU A 100 20.91 13.05 9.89
N GLU A 101 21.29 11.81 9.54
CA GLU A 101 21.15 11.28 8.18
C GLU A 101 19.69 11.30 7.70
N CYS A 102 18.72 10.92 8.55
CA CYS A 102 17.30 10.88 8.21
C CYS A 102 16.64 12.27 8.09
N GLN A 103 17.28 13.33 8.58
CA GLN A 103 16.75 14.70 8.50
C GLN A 103 17.14 15.43 7.22
N ARG A 104 18.19 14.95 6.54
CA ARG A 104 18.81 15.62 5.41
C ARG A 104 17.85 15.96 4.25
N PRO A 105 16.90 15.10 3.83
CA PRO A 105 15.97 15.43 2.73
C PRO A 105 14.99 16.55 3.08
N TYR A 106 14.76 16.80 4.37
CA TYR A 106 13.87 17.87 4.83
C TYR A 106 14.57 19.24 4.85
N GLY A 107 15.78 19.35 4.27
CA GLY A 107 16.52 20.61 4.15
C GLY A 107 17.12 21.12 5.48
N LEU A 108 17.16 20.26 6.50
CA LEU A 108 17.62 20.60 7.85
C LEU A 108 19.16 20.53 7.96
N ASN A 109 19.88 21.39 7.24
CA ASN A 109 21.33 21.55 7.42
C ASN A 109 21.71 22.28 8.74
N GLN A 110 20.73 22.81 9.47
CA GLN A 110 20.87 23.33 10.82
C GLN A 110 19.66 22.89 11.66
N LYS A 111 19.94 22.38 12.86
CA LYS A 111 19.06 22.01 13.98
C LYS A 111 17.56 22.02 13.69
N LEU A 112 16.92 20.86 13.80
CA LEU A 112 15.46 20.65 13.87
C LEU A 112 14.71 21.79 14.55
N THR A 113 14.12 22.69 13.77
CA THR A 113 13.07 23.54 14.30
C THR A 113 11.76 22.76 14.17
N PRO A 114 11.08 22.39 15.27
CA PRO A 114 9.83 21.62 15.22
C PRO A 114 8.76 22.28 14.35
N ILE A 115 8.81 23.61 14.23
CA ILE A 115 7.91 24.41 13.39
C ILE A 115 8.08 24.08 11.90
N THR A 116 9.30 23.84 11.42
CA THR A 116 9.54 23.49 10.01
C THR A 116 9.00 22.11 9.70
N LEU A 117 9.24 21.13 10.58
CA LEU A 117 8.65 19.79 10.45
C LEU A 117 7.12 19.85 10.43
N ILE A 118 6.50 20.63 11.32
CA ILE A 118 5.05 20.81 11.34
C ILE A 118 4.58 21.40 10.00
N LYS A 119 5.22 22.44 9.48
CA LYS A 119 4.83 23.03 8.18
C LYS A 119 4.91 22.03 7.02
N TYR A 120 5.90 21.14 7.02
CA TYR A 120 6.04 20.12 5.98
C TYR A 120 5.06 18.97 6.14
N VAL A 121 4.84 18.48 7.36
CA VAL A 121 4.06 17.25 7.63
C VAL A 121 2.55 17.53 7.77
N LEU A 122 2.16 18.73 8.22
CA LEU A 122 0.76 19.07 8.45
C LEU A 122 -0.13 18.98 7.18
N PRO A 123 0.30 19.45 5.99
CA PRO A 123 -0.48 19.24 4.77
C PRO A 123 -0.67 17.75 4.44
N PHE A 124 0.33 16.91 4.73
CA PHE A 124 0.22 15.47 4.54
C PHE A 124 -0.72 14.81 5.54
N LEU A 125 -0.84 15.35 6.76
CA LEU A 125 -1.86 14.90 7.71
C LEU A 125 -3.27 15.10 7.15
N ILE A 126 -3.52 16.21 6.45
CA ILE A 126 -4.83 16.46 5.81
C ILE A 126 -5.12 15.39 4.74
N PHE A 127 -4.14 15.07 3.88
CA PHE A 127 -4.31 14.00 2.90
C PHE A 127 -4.45 12.62 3.56
N TRP A 128 -3.73 12.38 4.66
CA TRP A 128 -3.82 11.15 5.43
C TRP A 128 -5.21 10.95 6.04
N VAL A 129 -5.75 11.99 6.67
CA VAL A 129 -7.12 12.01 7.22
C VAL A 129 -8.14 11.87 6.09
N GLY A 130 -7.95 12.61 4.99
CA GLY A 130 -8.80 12.54 3.79
C GLY A 130 -8.78 11.17 3.10
N ALA A 131 -7.73 10.38 3.28
CA ALA A 131 -7.68 9.00 2.82
C ALA A 131 -8.32 8.04 3.83
N ASN A 132 -7.94 8.12 5.10
CA ASN A 132 -8.32 7.09 6.07
C ASN A 132 -9.74 7.27 6.64
N TYR A 133 -10.20 8.51 6.86
CA TYR A 133 -11.54 8.73 7.41
C TYR A 133 -12.65 8.27 6.45
N PRO A 134 -12.65 8.65 5.16
CA PRO A 134 -13.63 8.13 4.20
C PRO A 134 -13.55 6.61 4.06
N TYR A 135 -12.37 6.01 4.15
CA TYR A 135 -12.22 4.55 4.13
C TYR A 135 -12.93 3.88 5.31
N VAL A 136 -12.61 4.31 6.54
CA VAL A 136 -13.22 3.75 7.76
C VAL A 136 -14.73 4.01 7.79
N ARG A 137 -15.18 5.17 7.30
CA ARG A 137 -16.60 5.48 7.18
C ARG A 137 -17.29 4.64 6.09
N ALA A 138 -16.61 4.36 4.97
CA ALA A 138 -17.12 3.43 3.95
C ALA A 138 -17.29 2.02 4.53
N LEU A 139 -16.41 1.59 5.44
CA LEU A 139 -16.57 0.32 6.14
C LEU A 139 -17.88 0.27 6.92
N LEU A 140 -18.52 1.36 7.38
CA LEU A 140 -19.86 1.24 7.99
C LEU A 140 -20.91 0.78 6.98
N LEU A 141 -20.80 1.24 5.74
CA LEU A 141 -21.86 1.19 4.72
C LEU A 141 -21.70 0.03 3.73
N ILE A 142 -20.47 -0.43 3.49
CA ILE A 142 -20.17 -1.53 2.55
C ILE A 142 -19.31 -2.61 3.22
N ALA A 143 -19.20 -3.77 2.55
CA ALA A 143 -18.36 -4.87 3.00
C ALA A 143 -16.85 -4.52 2.83
N PRO A 144 -15.98 -5.00 3.74
CA PRO A 144 -14.52 -4.83 3.62
C PRO A 144 -13.94 -5.22 2.26
N SER A 145 -14.38 -6.35 1.69
CA SER A 145 -13.95 -6.82 0.37
C SER A 145 -14.25 -5.80 -0.72
N ILE A 146 -15.49 -5.30 -0.81
CA ILE A 146 -15.92 -4.25 -1.73
C ILE A 146 -15.05 -2.99 -1.54
N ALA A 147 -14.87 -2.54 -0.30
CA ALA A 147 -14.06 -1.36 0.01
C ALA A 147 -12.58 -1.55 -0.41
N THR A 148 -12.01 -2.73 -0.21
CA THR A 148 -10.62 -3.04 -0.60
C THR A 148 -10.45 -3.17 -2.10
N SER A 149 -11.42 -3.74 -2.82
CA SER A 149 -11.45 -3.78 -4.28
C SER A 149 -11.47 -2.36 -4.85
N ILE A 150 -12.38 -1.48 -4.38
CA ILE A 150 -12.42 -0.09 -4.83
C ILE A 150 -11.10 0.64 -4.48
N SER A 151 -10.54 0.37 -3.30
CA SER A 151 -9.28 0.98 -2.87
C SER A 151 -8.07 0.56 -3.71
N ALA A 152 -8.13 -0.58 -4.40
CA ALA A 152 -7.05 -1.01 -5.29
C ALA A 152 -6.90 -0.09 -6.53
N CYS A 153 -7.97 0.63 -6.92
CA CYS A 153 -7.92 1.66 -7.96
C CYS A 153 -7.00 2.84 -7.61
N ASN A 154 -6.59 2.97 -6.34
CA ASN A 154 -5.56 3.90 -5.90
C ASN A 154 -4.29 3.81 -6.77
N ALA A 155 -3.89 2.61 -7.20
CA ALA A 155 -2.71 2.48 -8.07
C ALA A 155 -2.93 3.19 -9.42
N ALA A 156 -4.11 3.05 -10.02
CA ALA A 156 -4.49 3.75 -11.25
C ALA A 156 -4.43 5.27 -11.07
N PHE A 157 -4.97 5.80 -9.96
CA PHE A 157 -4.87 7.23 -9.66
C PHE A 157 -3.45 7.70 -9.43
N VAL A 158 -2.62 6.90 -8.74
CA VAL A 158 -1.20 7.22 -8.57
C VAL A 158 -0.52 7.35 -9.92
N TYR A 159 -0.82 6.47 -10.88
CA TYR A 159 -0.24 6.56 -12.21
C TYR A 159 -0.68 7.82 -12.96
N VAL A 160 -1.99 8.10 -13.00
CA VAL A 160 -2.52 9.31 -13.65
C VAL A 160 -1.92 10.57 -13.02
N LEU A 161 -1.92 10.67 -11.69
CA LEU A 161 -1.35 11.81 -10.99
C LEU A 161 0.18 11.91 -11.14
N ALA A 162 0.90 10.79 -11.25
CA ALA A 162 2.34 10.80 -11.50
C ALA A 162 2.67 11.39 -12.87
N ILE A 163 1.86 11.14 -13.90
CA ILE A 163 2.02 11.80 -15.21
C ILE A 163 1.89 13.32 -15.05
N PHE A 164 0.82 13.80 -14.41
CA PHE A 164 0.58 15.24 -14.27
C PHE A 164 1.57 15.93 -13.32
N MET A 165 1.92 15.30 -12.20
CA MET A 165 2.71 15.94 -11.14
C MET A 165 4.22 15.67 -11.24
N LEU A 166 4.64 14.54 -11.80
CA LEU A 166 6.06 14.18 -11.94
C LEU A 166 6.55 14.23 -13.40
N ASN A 167 5.65 14.46 -14.36
CA ASN A 167 5.96 14.48 -15.80
C ASN A 167 6.53 13.13 -16.30
N ASP A 168 6.04 12.03 -15.73
CA ASP A 168 6.38 10.66 -16.14
C ASP A 168 5.84 10.33 -17.54
N ARG A 169 6.51 9.41 -18.25
CA ARG A 169 6.11 9.03 -19.61
C ARG A 169 4.79 8.26 -19.64
N LEU A 170 3.98 8.55 -20.67
CA LEU A 170 2.75 7.83 -20.97
C LEU A 170 3.06 6.44 -21.53
N HIS A 171 2.41 5.43 -20.94
CA HIS A 171 2.47 4.05 -21.38
C HIS A 171 1.04 3.59 -21.65
N LEU A 172 0.72 3.24 -22.90
CA LEU A 172 -0.63 2.85 -23.31
C LEU A 172 -1.20 1.71 -22.47
N MET A 173 -0.37 0.72 -22.10
CA MET A 173 -0.79 -0.40 -21.24
C MET A 173 -1.24 0.06 -19.83
N LYS A 174 -0.61 1.11 -19.30
CA LYS A 174 -1.00 1.68 -18.00
C LYS A 174 -2.28 2.52 -18.11
N ILE A 175 -2.53 3.17 -19.25
CA ILE A 175 -3.81 3.84 -19.51
C ILE A 175 -4.94 2.81 -19.60
N PHE A 176 -4.72 1.69 -20.30
CA PHE A 176 -5.67 0.59 -20.36
C PHE A 176 -5.99 0.02 -18.95
N SER A 177 -4.98 -0.12 -18.09
CA SER A 177 -5.17 -0.47 -16.68
C SER A 177 -6.13 0.48 -15.96
N VAL A 178 -6.01 1.80 -16.15
CA VAL A 178 -6.92 2.78 -15.52
C VAL A 178 -8.37 2.56 -15.95
N VAL A 179 -8.61 2.36 -17.25
CA VAL A 179 -9.96 2.07 -17.79
C VAL A 179 -10.51 0.79 -17.17
N LEU A 180 -9.69 -0.25 -17.07
CA LEU A 180 -10.08 -1.53 -16.50
C LEU A 180 -10.42 -1.44 -15.00
N ALA A 181 -9.68 -0.61 -14.24
CA ALA A 181 -9.98 -0.32 -12.83
C ALA A 181 -11.35 0.36 -12.68
N ILE A 182 -11.63 1.39 -13.48
CA ILE A 182 -12.91 2.11 -13.45
C ILE A 182 -14.04 1.16 -13.83
N ALA A 183 -13.88 0.35 -14.88
CA ALA A 183 -14.86 -0.66 -15.29
C ALA A 183 -15.14 -1.66 -14.16
N GLY A 184 -14.09 -2.15 -13.49
CA GLY A 184 -14.25 -3.06 -12.34
C GLY A 184 -15.06 -2.44 -11.20
N VAL A 185 -14.80 -1.18 -10.83
CA VAL A 185 -15.59 -0.47 -9.80
C VAL A 185 -17.05 -0.31 -10.22
N VAL A 186 -17.30 0.06 -11.48
CA VAL A 186 -18.67 0.19 -12.01
C VAL A 186 -19.40 -1.15 -11.95
N VAL A 187 -18.76 -2.25 -12.38
CA VAL A 187 -19.36 -3.60 -12.34
C VAL A 187 -19.69 -4.02 -10.91
N ILE A 188 -18.79 -3.78 -9.94
CA ILE A 188 -19.06 -4.06 -8.52
C ILE A 188 -20.25 -3.21 -8.03
N SER A 189 -20.34 -1.95 -8.47
CA SER A 189 -21.37 -1.02 -7.99
C SER A 189 -22.76 -1.26 -8.60
N LEU A 190 -22.83 -1.91 -9.77
CA LEU A 190 -24.09 -2.29 -10.43
C LEU A 190 -24.71 -3.57 -9.88
N ASP A 191 -24.03 -4.21 -8.93
CA ASP A 191 -24.51 -5.42 -8.29
C ASP A 191 -25.66 -5.12 -7.33
N ASN A 192 -26.88 -5.38 -7.78
CA ASN A 192 -28.10 -5.11 -7.02
C ASN A 192 -28.37 -6.13 -5.89
N GLU A 193 -27.70 -7.29 -5.91
CA GLU A 193 -27.83 -8.31 -4.86
C GLU A 193 -26.98 -7.95 -3.65
N LEU A 194 -25.89 -7.22 -3.86
CA LEU A 194 -25.12 -6.63 -2.78
C LEU A 194 -25.89 -5.42 -2.21
N LYS A 195 -26.05 -5.39 -0.88
CA LYS A 195 -26.59 -4.22 -0.15
C LYS A 195 -25.57 -3.07 -0.16
N ILE A 196 -25.30 -2.52 -1.34
CA ILE A 196 -24.32 -1.47 -1.55
C ILE A 196 -25.00 -0.13 -1.35
N GLU A 197 -24.56 0.59 -0.33
CA GLU A 197 -24.85 2.00 -0.23
C GLU A 197 -23.89 2.80 -1.12
N TRP A 198 -24.45 3.55 -2.09
CA TRP A 198 -23.68 4.41 -3.01
C TRP A 198 -22.76 5.39 -2.28
N LEU A 199 -23.17 5.86 -1.09
CA LEU A 199 -22.33 6.71 -0.25
C LEU A 199 -21.05 5.98 0.20
N GLY A 200 -21.12 4.68 0.50
CA GLY A 200 -19.94 3.88 0.86
C GLY A 200 -18.97 3.70 -0.31
N VAL A 201 -19.50 3.44 -1.51
CA VAL A 201 -18.69 3.36 -2.75
C VAL A 201 -17.99 4.68 -3.02
N PHE A 202 -18.73 5.80 -2.95
CA PHE A 202 -18.19 7.13 -3.15
C PHE A 202 -17.09 7.46 -2.12
N LEU A 203 -17.31 7.16 -0.84
CA LEU A 203 -16.31 7.38 0.21
C LEU A 203 -15.05 6.52 0.01
N ALA A 204 -15.17 5.26 -0.41
CA ALA A 204 -14.04 4.39 -0.73
C ALA A 204 -13.26 4.92 -1.96
N PHE A 205 -13.96 5.43 -2.97
CA PHE A 205 -13.34 6.05 -4.14
C PHE A 205 -12.58 7.33 -3.79
N VAL A 206 -13.19 8.22 -2.98
CA VAL A 206 -12.53 9.44 -2.47
C VAL A 206 -11.30 9.08 -1.65
N SER A 207 -11.38 8.05 -0.80
CA SER A 207 -10.23 7.54 -0.06
C SER A 207 -9.09 7.11 -0.98
N ALA A 208 -9.39 6.30 -2.00
CA ALA A 208 -8.41 5.83 -2.97
C ALA A 208 -7.72 6.99 -3.70
N PHE A 209 -8.48 8.01 -4.08
CA PHE A 209 -7.96 9.23 -4.71
C PHE A 209 -7.08 10.05 -3.77
N MET A 210 -7.53 10.32 -2.54
CA MET A 210 -6.74 11.06 -1.54
C MET A 210 -5.44 10.32 -1.17
N ALA A 211 -5.49 8.99 -1.07
CA ALA A 211 -4.30 8.17 -0.85
C ALA A 211 -3.31 8.25 -2.03
N ALA A 212 -3.81 8.41 -3.26
CA ALA A 212 -2.97 8.62 -4.43
C ALA A 212 -2.33 10.01 -4.42
N VAL A 213 -3.09 11.06 -4.11
CA VAL A 213 -2.58 12.43 -3.94
C VAL A 213 -1.50 12.47 -2.87
N TYR A 214 -1.72 11.82 -1.72
CA TYR A 214 -0.73 11.67 -0.65
C TYR A 214 0.58 11.08 -1.19
N LYS A 215 0.52 9.91 -1.84
CA LYS A 215 1.71 9.20 -2.34
C LYS A 215 2.47 9.98 -3.40
N VAL A 216 1.77 10.59 -4.35
CA VAL A 216 2.39 11.34 -5.44
C VAL A 216 2.99 12.65 -4.94
N SER A 217 2.29 13.37 -4.05
CA SER A 217 2.83 14.57 -3.41
C SER A 217 4.04 14.26 -2.54
N PHE A 218 4.03 13.13 -1.83
CA PHE A 218 5.15 12.67 -1.01
C PHE A 218 6.38 12.45 -1.89
N LYS A 219 6.21 11.70 -3.00
CA LYS A 219 7.29 11.46 -3.96
C LYS A 219 7.78 12.74 -4.64
N ARG A 220 6.91 13.72 -4.89
CA ARG A 220 7.29 15.00 -5.52
C ARG A 220 8.09 15.90 -4.57
N ILE A 221 7.72 15.96 -3.29
CA ILE A 221 8.33 16.87 -2.31
C ILE A 221 9.60 16.27 -1.71
N ILE A 222 9.56 14.99 -1.33
CA ILE A 222 10.65 14.32 -0.60
C ILE A 222 11.55 13.54 -1.57
N GLY A 223 11.04 13.12 -2.72
CA GLY A 223 11.81 12.35 -3.71
C GLY A 223 11.89 10.86 -3.35
N ASN A 224 13.01 10.23 -3.74
CA ASN A 224 13.30 8.83 -3.40
C ASN A 224 13.84 8.76 -1.97
N ALA A 225 12.92 8.78 -1.01
CA ALA A 225 13.25 8.75 0.41
C ALA A 225 13.83 7.39 0.83
N SER A 226 14.84 7.42 1.69
CA SER A 226 15.35 6.22 2.37
C SER A 226 14.36 5.71 3.43
N LEU A 227 14.52 4.45 3.83
CA LEU A 227 13.67 3.82 4.85
C LEU A 227 13.57 4.65 6.14
N GLY A 228 14.69 5.19 6.60
CA GLY A 228 14.76 5.99 7.81
C GLY A 228 14.01 7.32 7.68
N GLU A 229 14.08 7.95 6.52
CA GLU A 229 13.39 9.21 6.22
C GLU A 229 11.86 9.03 6.17
N VAL A 230 11.39 7.94 5.59
CA VAL A 230 9.96 7.56 5.58
C VAL A 230 9.49 7.22 6.99
N SER A 231 10.30 6.48 7.76
CA SER A 231 9.94 6.10 9.13
C SER A 231 9.89 7.30 10.08
N LEU A 232 10.83 8.25 9.91
CA LEU A 232 10.83 9.52 10.62
C LEU A 232 9.59 10.34 10.27
N PHE A 233 9.26 10.44 8.98
CA PHE A 233 8.05 11.12 8.51
C PHE A 233 6.79 10.57 9.15
N MET A 234 6.59 9.25 9.09
CA MET A 234 5.41 8.59 9.65
C MET A 234 5.30 8.81 11.17
N THR A 235 6.43 8.88 11.87
CA THR A 235 6.47 9.17 13.31
C THR A 235 6.06 10.61 13.60
N CYS A 236 6.60 11.57 12.85
CA CYS A 236 6.18 12.97 12.95
C CYS A 236 4.70 13.14 12.59
N LEU A 237 4.22 12.43 11.57
CA LEU A 237 2.81 12.40 11.18
C LEU A 237 1.92 11.90 12.32
N GLY A 238 2.29 10.79 12.96
CA GLY A 238 1.60 10.25 14.13
C GLY A 238 1.61 11.21 15.33
N ALA A 239 2.73 11.89 15.59
CA ALA A 239 2.85 12.86 16.67
C ALA A 239 1.98 14.11 16.44
N ILE A 240 1.96 14.64 15.20
CA ILE A 240 1.09 15.77 14.83
C ILE A 240 -0.38 15.32 14.85
N ASN A 241 -0.69 14.09 14.41
CA ASN A 241 -2.03 13.51 14.53
C ASN A 241 -2.49 13.46 16.00
N PHE A 242 -1.63 13.03 16.91
CA PHE A 242 -1.95 13.02 18.33
C PHE A 242 -2.25 14.42 18.87
N VAL A 243 -1.43 15.42 18.54
CA VAL A 243 -1.53 16.79 19.08
C VAL A 243 -2.68 17.61 18.46
N PHE A 244 -2.89 17.51 17.15
CA PHE A 244 -3.86 18.38 16.45
C PHE A 244 -5.17 17.67 16.13
N ASN A 245 -5.14 16.35 15.95
CA ASN A 245 -6.26 15.61 15.36
C ASN A 245 -7.20 14.95 16.40
N TRP A 246 -7.03 15.28 17.68
CA TRP A 246 -7.95 14.90 18.76
C TRP A 246 -9.17 15.84 18.86
N ILE A 247 -9.08 17.06 18.31
CA ILE A 247 -10.17 18.06 18.34
C ILE A 247 -11.36 17.64 17.46
N PRO A 248 -11.17 17.19 16.19
CA PRO A 248 -12.30 16.80 15.35
C PRO A 248 -13.18 15.68 15.92
N PRO A 249 -12.66 14.57 16.50
CA PRO A 249 -13.51 13.56 17.11
C PRO A 249 -14.27 14.11 18.33
N LEU A 250 -13.69 15.02 19.11
CA LEU A 250 -14.41 15.69 20.19
C LEU A 250 -15.60 16.51 19.65
N ILE A 251 -15.40 17.29 18.58
CA ILE A 251 -16.47 18.06 17.93
C ILE A 251 -17.56 17.12 17.38
N LEU A 252 -17.17 16.02 16.74
CA LEU A 252 -18.12 15.04 16.18
C LEU A 252 -18.96 14.36 17.26
N VAL A 253 -18.38 14.07 18.43
CA VAL A 253 -19.11 13.54 19.59
C VAL A 253 -20.04 14.58 20.18
N LEU A 254 -19.59 15.83 20.34
CA LEU A 254 -20.41 16.92 20.88
C LEU A 254 -21.58 17.30 19.96
N THR A 255 -21.40 17.19 18.64
CA THR A 255 -22.45 17.44 17.64
C THR A 255 -23.38 16.24 17.44
N GLY A 256 -23.10 15.09 18.08
CA GLY A 256 -23.89 13.87 17.95
C GLY A 256 -23.75 13.15 16.61
N VAL A 257 -22.82 13.60 15.75
CA VAL A 257 -22.52 12.93 14.46
C VAL A 257 -21.83 11.60 14.70
N GLU A 258 -20.98 11.52 15.74
CA GLU A 258 -20.37 10.28 16.21
C GLU A 258 -20.85 9.97 17.63
N THR A 259 -21.15 8.69 17.89
CA THR A 259 -21.51 8.24 19.24
C THR A 259 -20.32 7.49 19.82
N LEU A 260 -19.69 8.06 20.84
CA LEU A 260 -18.55 7.45 21.53
C LEU A 260 -18.83 7.33 23.02
N GLN A 261 -19.24 6.15 23.46
CA GLN A 261 -19.27 5.82 24.88
C GLN A 261 -18.01 5.04 25.25
N PHE A 262 -17.04 5.72 25.86
CA PHE A 262 -15.71 5.17 26.15
C PHE A 262 -15.74 3.83 26.92
N ALA A 263 -16.71 3.65 27.82
CA ALA A 263 -16.88 2.42 28.60
C ALA A 263 -17.34 1.21 27.77
N TYR A 264 -18.10 1.45 26.69
CA TYR A 264 -18.62 0.42 25.78
C TYR A 264 -17.82 0.33 24.47
N ALA A 265 -16.73 1.08 24.37
CA ALA A 265 -15.89 1.04 23.20
C ALA A 265 -15.29 -0.37 23.02
N PRO A 266 -15.32 -0.94 21.81
CA PRO A 266 -14.81 -2.28 21.54
C PRO A 266 -13.28 -2.25 21.45
N TRP A 267 -12.63 -2.10 22.61
CA TRP A 267 -11.19 -1.94 22.76
C TRP A 267 -10.40 -3.07 22.10
N LEU A 268 -10.85 -4.31 22.24
CA LEU A 268 -10.13 -5.48 21.71
C LEU A 268 -9.99 -5.46 20.18
N PRO A 269 -11.08 -5.38 19.37
CA PRO A 269 -10.94 -5.27 17.92
C PRO A 269 -10.32 -3.93 17.48
N MET A 270 -10.50 -2.84 18.24
CA MET A 270 -9.83 -1.56 17.93
C MET A 270 -8.30 -1.63 18.08
N ILE A 271 -7.82 -2.16 19.21
CA ILE A 271 -6.38 -2.35 19.45
C ILE A 271 -5.83 -3.36 18.46
N GLY A 272 -6.56 -4.45 18.19
CA GLY A 272 -6.19 -5.43 17.17
C GLY A 272 -6.03 -4.77 15.79
N ALA A 273 -7.01 -4.01 15.33
CA ALA A 273 -6.95 -3.29 14.07
C ALA A 273 -5.77 -2.31 14.02
N ALA A 274 -5.54 -1.57 15.10
CA ALA A 274 -4.45 -0.62 15.19
C ALA A 274 -3.07 -1.30 15.11
N LEU A 275 -2.86 -2.40 15.87
CA LEU A 275 -1.62 -3.16 15.84
C LEU A 275 -1.37 -3.81 14.48
N LEU A 276 -2.41 -4.34 13.83
CA LEU A 276 -2.32 -4.91 12.49
C LEU A 276 -2.01 -3.85 11.43
N SER A 277 -2.63 -2.67 11.54
CA SER A 277 -2.34 -1.54 10.66
C SER A 277 -0.91 -1.03 10.85
N MET A 278 -0.43 -0.95 12.09
CA MET A 278 0.96 -0.64 12.40
C MET A 278 1.91 -1.69 11.80
N ALA A 279 1.63 -2.97 11.99
CA ALA A 279 2.41 -4.07 11.40
C ALA A 279 2.42 -4.02 9.86
N PHE A 280 1.28 -3.69 9.24
CA PHE A 280 1.17 -3.50 7.79
C PHE A 280 2.05 -2.35 7.31
N ASN A 281 1.99 -1.18 7.95
CA ASN A 281 2.82 -0.02 7.61
C ASN A 281 4.32 -0.33 7.78
N PHE A 282 4.69 -1.04 8.83
CA PHE A 282 6.06 -1.52 9.01
C PHE A 282 6.49 -2.46 7.88
N THR A 283 5.64 -3.44 7.55
CA THR A 283 5.95 -4.42 6.51
C THR A 283 6.09 -3.75 5.15
N ILE A 284 5.29 -2.70 4.84
CA ILE A 284 5.50 -1.89 3.64
C ILE A 284 6.85 -1.19 3.67
N ASN A 285 7.15 -0.47 4.75
CA ASN A 285 8.37 0.34 4.86
C ASN A 285 9.62 -0.56 4.76
N PHE A 286 9.73 -1.55 5.66
CA PHE A 286 10.85 -2.49 5.67
C PHE A 286 10.88 -3.37 4.42
N GLY A 287 9.71 -3.77 3.90
CA GLY A 287 9.61 -4.63 2.73
C GLY A 287 10.09 -3.95 1.45
N ILE A 288 9.80 -2.65 1.26
CA ILE A 288 10.35 -1.86 0.15
C ILE A 288 11.88 -1.73 0.27
N ALA A 289 12.40 -1.65 1.49
CA ALA A 289 13.83 -1.47 1.74
C ALA A 289 14.66 -2.77 1.65
N LEU A 290 14.09 -3.89 2.11
CA LEU A 290 14.76 -5.19 2.16
C LEU A 290 14.54 -6.02 0.90
N LEU A 291 13.38 -5.85 0.26
CA LEU A 291 12.96 -6.62 -0.90
C LEU A 291 12.68 -5.67 -2.09
N ASN A 292 11.96 -6.17 -3.08
CA ASN A 292 11.51 -5.37 -4.21
C ASN A 292 10.13 -4.78 -3.90
N PRO A 293 9.87 -3.48 -4.19
CA PRO A 293 8.54 -2.88 -4.08
C PRO A 293 7.40 -3.70 -4.72
N LEU A 294 7.71 -4.45 -5.79
CA LEU A 294 6.77 -5.36 -6.45
C LEU A 294 6.23 -6.44 -5.49
N VAL A 295 7.06 -6.96 -4.57
CA VAL A 295 6.66 -7.98 -3.58
C VAL A 295 5.57 -7.42 -2.67
N ILE A 296 5.71 -6.16 -2.25
CA ILE A 296 4.73 -5.49 -1.38
C ILE A 296 3.42 -5.24 -2.13
N SER A 297 3.50 -4.79 -3.38
CA SER A 297 2.30 -4.62 -4.21
C SER A 297 1.56 -5.95 -4.42
N VAL A 298 2.28 -7.06 -4.66
CA VAL A 298 1.67 -8.40 -4.75
C VAL A 298 0.99 -8.81 -3.44
N GLY A 299 1.61 -8.54 -2.29
CA GLY A 299 0.99 -8.76 -0.98
C GLY A 299 -0.32 -8.00 -0.80
N MET A 300 -0.36 -6.72 -1.19
CA MET A 300 -1.58 -5.92 -1.16
C MET A 300 -2.66 -6.48 -2.11
N LEU A 301 -2.27 -6.97 -3.28
CA LEU A 301 -3.17 -7.60 -4.26
C LEU A 301 -3.80 -8.88 -3.70
N CYS A 302 -3.00 -9.74 -3.06
CA CYS A 302 -3.47 -10.96 -2.39
C CYS A 302 -4.41 -10.66 -1.21
N GLY A 303 -4.33 -9.46 -0.62
CA GLY A 303 -5.26 -9.01 0.41
C GLY A 303 -6.71 -8.87 -0.06
N ILE A 304 -6.95 -8.62 -1.36
CA ILE A 304 -8.30 -8.48 -1.92
C ILE A 304 -9.09 -9.80 -1.88
N PRO A 305 -8.64 -10.91 -2.51
CA PRO A 305 -9.34 -12.18 -2.44
C PRO A 305 -9.40 -12.72 -1.01
N LEU A 306 -8.39 -12.45 -0.18
CA LEU A 306 -8.42 -12.82 1.23
C LEU A 306 -9.57 -12.12 1.99
N ASN A 307 -9.80 -10.83 1.74
CA ASN A 307 -10.95 -10.12 2.30
C ASN A 307 -12.27 -10.72 1.82
N THR A 308 -12.38 -11.07 0.53
CA THR A 308 -13.57 -11.74 -0.02
C THR A 308 -13.85 -13.06 0.70
N VAL A 309 -12.84 -13.90 0.89
CA VAL A 309 -13.01 -15.18 1.60
C VAL A 309 -13.51 -14.96 3.04
N ILE A 310 -12.95 -13.98 3.76
CA ILE A 310 -13.39 -13.67 5.12
C ILE A 310 -14.82 -13.12 5.14
N ASP A 311 -15.19 -12.28 4.18
CA ASP A 311 -16.56 -11.75 4.10
C ASP A 311 -17.59 -12.84 3.78
N ILE A 312 -17.26 -13.81 2.91
CA ILE A 312 -18.11 -14.96 2.62
C ILE A 312 -18.28 -15.83 3.88
N LEU A 313 -17.17 -16.15 4.56
CA LEU A 313 -17.18 -17.08 5.70
C LEU A 313 -17.78 -16.48 6.98
N PHE A 314 -17.48 -15.22 7.28
CA PHE A 314 -17.80 -14.61 8.57
C PHE A 314 -18.83 -13.48 8.51
N ARG A 315 -19.12 -12.93 7.32
CA ARG A 315 -20.10 -11.84 7.15
C ARG A 315 -21.29 -12.20 6.27
N GLY A 316 -21.34 -13.43 5.76
CA GLY A 316 -22.45 -13.93 4.94
C GLY A 316 -22.58 -13.18 3.61
N LEU A 317 -21.46 -12.70 3.05
CA LEU A 317 -21.46 -12.08 1.73
C LEU A 317 -21.82 -13.11 0.66
N GLU A 318 -22.87 -12.86 -0.11
CA GLU A 318 -23.22 -13.69 -1.27
C GLU A 318 -22.23 -13.39 -2.40
N ALA A 319 -21.51 -14.42 -2.84
CA ALA A 319 -20.53 -14.31 -3.91
C ALA A 319 -21.23 -14.31 -5.27
N THR A 320 -21.78 -13.15 -5.63
CA THR A 320 -22.45 -12.94 -6.91
C THR A 320 -21.47 -13.01 -8.08
N PRO A 321 -21.93 -13.39 -9.28
CA PRO A 321 -21.09 -13.38 -10.48
C PRO A 321 -20.56 -11.98 -10.82
N LEU A 322 -21.37 -10.93 -10.64
CA LEU A 322 -20.99 -9.54 -10.91
C LEU A 322 -19.85 -9.08 -9.99
N PHE A 323 -19.93 -9.37 -8.69
CA PHE A 323 -18.87 -9.06 -7.75
C PHE A 323 -17.55 -9.76 -8.08
N MET A 324 -17.60 -11.04 -8.46
CA MET A 324 -16.41 -11.79 -8.86
C MET A 324 -15.78 -11.23 -10.14
N ILE A 325 -16.59 -10.92 -11.15
CA ILE A 325 -16.11 -10.31 -12.41
C ILE A 325 -15.49 -8.95 -12.12
N GLY A 326 -16.19 -8.08 -11.38
CA GLY A 326 -15.73 -6.75 -11.05
C GLY A 326 -14.43 -6.75 -10.23
N THR A 327 -14.34 -7.61 -9.21
CA THR A 327 -13.11 -7.81 -8.43
C THR A 327 -11.98 -8.34 -9.29
N GLY A 328 -12.26 -9.28 -10.20
CA GLY A 328 -11.29 -9.79 -11.18
C GLY A 328 -10.74 -8.69 -12.09
N LEU A 329 -11.60 -7.82 -12.62
CA LEU A 329 -11.18 -6.68 -13.45
C LEU A 329 -10.24 -5.73 -12.70
N VAL A 330 -10.54 -5.42 -11.43
CA VAL A 330 -9.69 -4.59 -10.58
C VAL A 330 -8.33 -5.25 -10.32
N ILE A 331 -8.32 -6.56 -10.03
CA ILE A 331 -7.07 -7.32 -9.83
C ILE A 331 -6.21 -7.29 -11.09
N VAL A 332 -6.81 -7.56 -12.26
CA VAL A 332 -6.12 -7.51 -13.55
C VAL A 332 -5.58 -6.10 -13.80
N SER A 333 -6.37 -5.05 -13.57
CA SER A 333 -5.92 -3.66 -13.69
C SER A 333 -4.66 -3.39 -12.85
N PHE A 334 -4.67 -3.81 -11.59
CA PHE A 334 -3.54 -3.66 -10.68
C PHE A 334 -2.31 -4.45 -11.15
N LEU A 335 -2.49 -5.64 -11.74
CA LEU A 335 -1.37 -6.39 -12.34
C LEU A 335 -0.74 -5.65 -13.51
N PHE A 336 -1.55 -5.10 -14.43
CA PHE A 336 -1.04 -4.29 -15.54
C PHE A 336 -0.22 -3.10 -15.04
N ILE A 337 -0.62 -2.46 -13.94
CA ILE A 337 0.08 -1.27 -13.44
C ILE A 337 1.42 -1.58 -12.77
N ILE A 338 1.51 -2.75 -12.12
CA ILE A 338 2.72 -3.23 -11.43
C ILE A 338 3.83 -3.54 -12.43
N ILE A 339 3.46 -4.01 -13.62
CA ILE A 339 4.43 -4.46 -14.62
C ILE A 339 5.34 -3.28 -15.02
N PRO A 340 6.66 -3.38 -14.80
CA PRO A 340 7.60 -2.31 -15.13
C PRO A 340 7.90 -2.33 -16.64
N TYR A 341 6.97 -1.80 -17.46
CA TYR A 341 7.12 -1.74 -18.92
C TYR A 341 8.41 -1.05 -19.38
N ASP A 342 8.92 -0.08 -18.61
CA ASP A 342 10.19 0.60 -18.89
C ASP A 342 11.41 -0.33 -18.84
N LYS A 343 11.33 -1.44 -18.09
CA LYS A 343 12.39 -2.46 -17.98
C LYS A 343 12.18 -3.64 -18.93
N ILE A 344 10.96 -3.82 -19.44
CA ILE A 344 10.65 -4.87 -20.40
C ILE A 344 11.07 -4.35 -21.77
N ARG A 345 12.31 -4.67 -22.16
CA ARG A 345 12.85 -4.53 -23.52
C ARG A 345 12.07 -5.39 -24.53
N PHE A 346 10.80 -5.07 -24.77
CA PHE A 346 10.07 -5.56 -25.94
C PHE A 346 10.03 -4.51 -27.06
N PHE A 347 10.21 -3.22 -26.72
CA PHE A 347 10.28 -2.12 -27.70
C PHE A 347 11.69 -1.81 -28.23
N ASP A 348 12.73 -2.36 -27.62
CA ASP A 348 14.11 -2.26 -28.14
C ASP A 348 14.28 -3.04 -29.46
N PHE A 349 13.36 -3.95 -29.78
CA PHE A 349 13.32 -4.65 -31.06
C PHE A 349 12.65 -3.82 -32.17
N ALA A 350 11.75 -2.90 -31.83
CA ALA A 350 11.12 -2.01 -32.79
C ALA A 350 12.08 -0.87 -33.20
N SER A 351 12.79 -0.28 -32.24
CA SER A 351 13.81 0.74 -32.50
C SER A 351 15.04 0.17 -33.24
N ARG A 352 15.46 -1.07 -32.94
CA ARG A 352 16.53 -1.75 -33.70
C ARG A 352 16.14 -2.04 -35.16
N ARG A 353 14.88 -2.42 -35.42
CA ARG A 353 14.40 -2.66 -36.79
C ARG A 353 14.28 -1.37 -37.60
N GLU A 354 13.96 -0.23 -36.98
CA GLU A 354 13.99 1.07 -37.65
C GLU A 354 15.43 1.54 -37.93
N CYS A 355 16.38 1.29 -37.01
CA CYS A 355 17.81 1.53 -37.28
C CYS A 355 18.37 0.63 -38.38
N GLU A 356 18.01 -0.66 -38.43
CA GLU A 356 18.43 -1.58 -39.51
C GLU A 356 17.83 -1.21 -40.87
N LYS A 357 16.59 -0.69 -40.92
CA LYS A 357 15.97 -0.21 -42.17
C LYS A 357 16.47 1.16 -42.63
N SER A 358 17.12 1.92 -41.76
CA SER A 358 17.73 3.22 -42.10
C SER A 358 19.22 3.10 -42.46
N ALA A 359 19.80 1.92 -42.27
CA ALA A 359 21.19 1.59 -42.59
C ALA A 359 21.34 0.69 -43.84
N LEU A 360 20.23 0.40 -44.52
CA LEU A 360 20.11 -0.16 -45.87
C LEU A 360 19.50 0.91 -46.77
#